data_AF-A0A1E1W655-F1
#
_entry.id   AF-A0A1E1W655-F1
#
_cell.length_a   1.000
_cell.length_b   1.000
_cell.length_c   1.000
_cell.angle_alpha   90.00
_cell.angle_beta   90.00
_cell.angle_gamma   90.00
#
_symmetry.space_group_name_H-M   'P 1'
#
loop_
_entity.id
_entity.type
_entity.pdbx_description
1 polymer ?
#
loop_
_entity_poly.entity_id
_entity_poly.type
_entity_poly.pdbx_seq_one_letter_code
_entity_poly.pdbx_strand_id
1 'polypeptide(L)'
;MVVLEGEAGDGKQIPTEEAEKDEAKPPTLLSLEIFRITKDAQQQHGLRHGDYQRYRGYCSRRLRRLRKVLKIPQGDRRHYRRRDVTTVHLTGTTAESRLLCVPLLQAERAWAFAMQLRQEANTEPRKKFHLISRLKKAYAHAQTLLQLAEQSGVCDARTQLEAGAYAAWLGGALLLE
;
A
#
# COMPACT_ATOMS: atom_id res chain seq x y z
N MET A 1 86.26 26.22 11.64
CA MET A 1 85.13 25.27 11.63
C MET A 1 84.36 25.57 10.35
N VAL A 2 84.60 24.98 9.18
CA VAL A 2 84.67 23.57 8.73
C VAL A 2 83.42 22.75 9.09
N VAL A 3 82.86 22.14 8.05
CA VAL A 3 81.92 21.00 7.98
C VAL A 3 80.44 21.38 8.05
N LEU A 4 79.51 20.88 7.22
CA LEU A 4 79.40 20.42 5.84
C LEU A 4 77.90 20.09 5.68
N GLU A 5 77.45 20.07 4.44
CA GLU A 5 76.09 19.72 4.00
C GLU A 5 75.66 18.32 4.47
N GLY A 6 74.35 18.16 4.67
CA GLY A 6 73.69 16.88 4.85
C GLY A 6 72.40 16.85 4.04
N GLU A 7 72.50 16.40 2.78
CA GLU A 7 71.37 15.88 2.02
C GLU A 7 70.85 14.59 2.68
N ALA A 8 69.53 14.44 2.81
CA ALA A 8 68.87 13.13 2.79
C ALA A 8 67.35 13.26 2.66
N GLY A 9 66.80 12.63 1.62
CA GLY A 9 65.56 11.87 1.77
C GLY A 9 64.30 12.44 1.13
N ASP A 10 64.18 12.24 -0.18
CA ASP A 10 62.92 12.18 -0.91
C ASP A 10 61.96 11.18 -0.23
N GLY A 11 60.83 11.69 0.24
CA GLY A 11 59.78 10.94 0.92
C GLY A 11 58.43 11.37 0.41
N LYS A 12 58.12 11.02 -0.84
CA LYS A 12 56.79 11.11 -1.44
C LYS A 12 55.74 10.56 -0.47
N GLN A 13 54.99 11.45 0.18
CA GLN A 13 53.72 11.11 0.82
C GLN A 13 52.70 10.93 -0.30
N ILE A 14 52.45 9.68 -0.63
CA ILE A 14 51.34 9.23 -1.47
C ILE A 14 50.04 9.63 -0.74
N PRO A 15 49.04 10.20 -1.44
CA PRO A 15 47.83 10.70 -0.81
C PRO A 15 47.09 9.57 -0.11
N THR A 16 46.72 9.81 1.14
CA THR A 16 45.78 8.97 1.88
C THR A 16 44.46 9.05 1.14
N GLU A 17 44.11 7.98 0.43
CA GLU A 17 42.76 7.76 -0.09
C GLU A 17 41.80 7.79 1.11
N GLU A 18 41.15 8.94 1.31
CA GLU A 18 39.93 9.01 2.09
C GLU A 18 38.91 8.15 1.36
N ALA A 19 38.83 6.89 1.79
CA ALA A 19 37.72 6.01 1.46
C ALA A 19 36.44 6.74 1.89
N GLU A 20 35.75 7.32 0.91
CA GLU A 20 34.35 7.69 1.01
C GLU A 20 33.63 6.48 1.58
N LYS A 21 33.30 6.56 2.87
CA LYS A 21 32.25 5.73 3.45
C LYS A 21 30.99 6.12 2.71
N ASP A 22 30.66 5.34 1.69
CA ASP A 22 29.29 5.22 1.20
C ASP A 22 28.42 4.93 2.43
N GLU A 23 27.82 5.98 2.99
CA GLU A 23 26.74 5.87 3.96
C GLU A 23 25.60 5.17 3.23
N ALA A 24 25.58 3.84 3.33
CA ALA A 24 24.47 3.02 2.91
C ALA A 24 23.24 3.47 3.68
N LYS A 25 22.47 4.40 3.10
CA LYS A 25 21.15 4.77 3.58
C LYS A 25 20.40 3.46 3.84
N PRO A 26 19.82 3.28 5.04
CA PRO A 26 19.04 2.08 5.32
C PRO A 26 17.98 1.95 4.23
N PRO A 27 17.70 0.73 3.74
CA PRO A 27 16.72 0.53 2.69
C PRO A 27 15.42 1.23 3.12
N THR A 28 14.95 2.18 2.32
CA THR A 28 13.74 2.93 2.63
C THR A 28 12.56 1.98 2.52
N LEU A 29 12.21 1.37 3.66
CA LEU A 29 11.10 0.43 3.74
C LEU A 29 9.78 1.16 3.47
N LEU A 30 8.90 0.51 2.72
CA LEU A 30 7.56 1.01 2.47
C LEU A 30 6.72 0.80 3.73
N SER A 31 6.39 1.90 4.40
CA SER A 31 5.47 1.89 5.55
C SER A 31 4.10 2.42 5.14
N LEU A 32 3.04 1.73 5.60
CA LEU A 32 1.65 2.14 5.43
C LEU A 32 0.85 1.83 6.70
N GLU A 33 0.32 2.87 7.34
CA GLU A 33 -0.60 2.74 8.49
C GLU A 33 -2.03 2.47 8.00
N ILE A 34 -2.33 1.21 7.67
CA ILE A 34 -3.61 0.76 7.11
C ILE A 34 -4.76 1.11 8.05
N PHE A 35 -4.62 0.82 9.35
CA PHE A 35 -5.69 1.04 10.32
C PHE A 35 -6.01 2.53 10.47
N ARG A 36 -4.99 3.37 10.59
CA ARG A 36 -5.16 4.81 10.70
C ARG A 36 -5.83 5.38 9.44
N ILE A 37 -5.33 5.03 8.26
CA ILE A 37 -5.85 5.54 6.99
C ILE A 37 -7.32 5.14 6.80
N THR A 38 -7.67 3.89 7.12
CA THR A 38 -9.06 3.41 6.99
C THR A 38 -9.97 4.11 7.98
N LYS A 39 -9.61 4.21 9.26
CA LYS A 39 -10.44 4.87 10.28
C LYS A 39 -10.63 6.36 9.99
N ASP A 40 -9.57 7.08 9.64
CA ASP A 40 -9.65 8.50 9.30
C ASP A 40 -10.56 8.71 8.08
N ALA A 41 -10.39 7.90 7.04
CA ALA A 41 -11.21 7.99 5.83
C ALA A 41 -12.68 7.65 6.10
N GLN A 42 -12.96 6.64 6.91
CA GLN A 42 -14.33 6.26 7.30
C GLN A 42 -15.00 7.40 8.08
N GLN A 43 -14.34 7.96 9.10
CA GLN A 43 -14.88 9.05 9.91
C GLN A 43 -15.16 10.32 9.08
N GLN A 44 -14.24 10.70 8.20
CA GLN A 44 -14.36 11.91 7.39
C GLN A 44 -15.39 11.80 6.26
N HIS A 45 -15.63 10.59 5.73
CA HIS A 45 -16.37 10.41 4.48
C HIS A 45 -17.70 9.65 4.61
N GLY A 46 -18.37 9.79 5.76
CA GLY A 46 -19.79 9.43 5.93
C GLY A 46 -20.07 8.39 7.00
N LEU A 47 -19.08 7.57 7.37
CA LEU A 47 -19.32 6.49 8.33
C LEU A 47 -19.59 6.99 9.76
N ARG A 48 -19.21 8.24 10.08
CA ARG A 48 -19.62 8.90 11.33
C ARG A 48 -21.15 8.99 11.48
N HIS A 49 -21.88 9.00 10.36
CA HIS A 49 -23.35 9.05 10.32
C HIS A 49 -23.96 7.75 9.75
N GLY A 50 -23.16 6.69 9.58
CA GLY A 50 -23.63 5.41 9.01
C GLY A 50 -23.90 5.42 7.50
N ASP A 51 -23.41 6.44 6.76
CA ASP A 51 -23.62 6.56 5.31
C ASP A 51 -22.53 5.78 4.52
N TYR A 52 -22.82 4.50 4.27
CA TYR A 52 -21.94 3.61 3.52
C TYR A 52 -21.89 3.93 2.01
N GLN A 53 -22.97 4.46 1.44
CA GLN A 53 -23.03 4.83 0.03
C GLN A 53 -22.06 5.97 -0.28
N ARG A 54 -22.01 6.99 0.59
CA ARG A 54 -21.07 8.11 0.47
C ARG A 54 -19.63 7.66 0.60
N TYR A 55 -19.32 6.80 1.56
CA TYR A 55 -17.97 6.25 1.74
C TYR A 55 -17.52 5.44 0.52
N ARG A 56 -18.39 4.56 -0.01
CA ARG A 56 -18.13 3.82 -1.26
C ARG A 56 -17.85 4.76 -2.44
N GLY A 57 -18.61 5.84 -2.57
CA GLY A 57 -18.41 6.88 -3.60
C GLY A 57 -17.05 7.58 -3.46
N TYR A 58 -16.63 7.88 -2.23
CA TYR A 58 -15.30 8.37 -1.93
C TYR A 58 -14.21 7.38 -2.35
N CYS A 59 -14.27 6.11 -1.93
CA CYS A 59 -13.26 5.10 -2.29
C CYS A 59 -13.13 4.97 -3.81
N SER A 60 -14.25 5.00 -4.53
CA SER A 60 -14.25 4.94 -6.00
C SER A 60 -13.53 6.12 -6.65
N ARG A 61 -13.78 7.36 -6.17
CA ARG A 61 -13.12 8.57 -6.68
C ARG A 61 -11.63 8.60 -6.29
N ARG A 62 -11.30 8.24 -5.05
CA ARG A 62 -9.90 8.17 -4.57
C ARG A 62 -9.11 7.15 -5.37
N LEU A 63 -9.66 5.95 -5.60
CA LEU A 63 -9.04 4.91 -6.42
C LEU A 63 -8.77 5.39 -7.86
N ARG A 64 -9.73 6.10 -8.48
CA ARG A 64 -9.54 6.66 -9.83
C ARG A 64 -8.41 7.69 -9.88
N ARG A 65 -8.37 8.63 -8.92
CA ARG A 65 -7.31 9.66 -8.84
C ARG A 65 -5.95 9.02 -8.61
N LEU A 66 -5.87 8.08 -7.68
CA LEU A 66 -4.63 7.40 -7.31
C LEU A 66 -4.05 6.60 -8.49
N ARG A 67 -4.89 5.88 -9.24
CA ARG A 67 -4.46 5.20 -10.47
C ARG A 67 -3.98 6.14 -11.57
N LYS A 68 -4.56 7.35 -11.67
CA LYS A 68 -4.09 8.37 -12.61
C LYS A 68 -2.70 8.89 -12.21
N VAL A 69 -2.48 9.17 -10.92
CA VAL A 69 -1.20 9.65 -10.39
C VAL A 69 -0.11 8.60 -10.56
N LEU A 70 -0.40 7.34 -10.20
CA LEU A 70 0.55 6.22 -10.31
C LEU A 70 0.74 5.72 -11.76
N LYS A 71 0.07 6.33 -12.74
CA LYS A 71 0.13 5.95 -14.17
C LYS A 71 -0.27 4.48 -14.43
N ILE A 72 -1.22 3.96 -13.65
CA ILE A 72 -1.81 2.61 -13.80
C ILE A 72 -3.30 2.71 -14.20
N PRO A 73 -3.64 3.26 -15.39
CA PRO A 73 -5.02 3.27 -15.85
C PRO A 73 -5.47 1.86 -16.25
N GLN A 74 -6.70 1.46 -15.89
CA GLN A 74 -7.28 0.17 -16.27
C GLN A 74 -7.83 0.14 -17.71
N GLY A 75 -7.27 0.97 -18.59
CA GLY A 75 -7.70 1.12 -19.97
C GLY A 75 -8.41 2.44 -20.25
N ASP A 76 -8.89 2.55 -21.49
CA ASP A 76 -9.51 3.73 -22.05
C ASP A 76 -11.04 3.59 -22.09
N ARG A 77 -11.73 4.63 -22.54
CA ARG A 77 -13.21 4.62 -22.66
C ARG A 77 -13.76 3.45 -23.48
N ARG A 78 -12.99 2.90 -24.42
CA ARG A 78 -13.42 1.81 -25.32
C ARG A 78 -12.87 0.43 -24.96
N HIS A 79 -11.72 0.37 -24.28
CA HIS A 79 -11.03 -0.90 -24.03
C HIS A 79 -10.61 -1.00 -22.57
N TYR A 80 -11.10 -2.04 -21.89
CA TYR A 80 -10.66 -2.38 -20.55
C TYR A 80 -9.35 -3.17 -20.60
N ARG A 81 -8.38 -2.79 -19.79
CA ARG A 81 -7.15 -3.55 -19.55
C ARG A 81 -7.00 -3.78 -18.06
N ARG A 82 -6.96 -5.04 -17.65
CA ARG A 82 -6.71 -5.39 -16.26
C ARG A 82 -5.25 -5.00 -15.93
N ARG A 83 -5.10 -3.95 -15.13
CA ARG A 83 -3.83 -3.54 -14.53
C ARG A 83 -3.96 -3.58 -13.03
N ASP A 84 -3.54 -4.70 -12.46
CA ASP A 84 -3.45 -4.89 -11.01
C ASP A 84 -2.04 -4.54 -10.54
N VAL A 85 -1.92 -4.22 -9.26
CA VAL A 85 -0.61 -3.94 -8.65
C VAL A 85 0.10 -5.28 -8.46
N THR A 86 1.30 -5.39 -9.01
CA THR A 86 2.19 -6.54 -8.92
C THR A 86 3.45 -6.16 -8.13
N THR A 87 4.18 -7.16 -7.66
CA THR A 87 5.44 -6.99 -6.91
C THR A 87 6.47 -6.16 -7.68
N VAL A 88 6.49 -6.24 -9.01
CA VAL A 88 7.35 -5.44 -9.91
C VAL A 88 7.16 -3.93 -9.72
N HIS A 89 5.94 -3.48 -9.41
CA HIS A 89 5.68 -2.07 -9.16
C HIS A 89 6.21 -1.61 -7.79
N LEU A 90 6.35 -2.53 -6.84
CA LEU A 90 6.81 -2.25 -5.48
C LEU A 90 8.33 -2.34 -5.34
N THR A 91 9.01 -3.08 -6.22
CA THR A 91 10.48 -3.21 -6.22
C THR A 91 11.18 -2.25 -7.18
N GLY A 92 10.43 -1.56 -8.05
CA GLY A 92 10.97 -0.59 -8.98
C GLY A 92 11.44 0.70 -8.30
N THR A 93 12.26 1.49 -9.00
CA THR A 93 12.80 2.80 -8.54
C THR A 93 11.70 3.82 -8.17
N THR A 94 10.45 3.59 -8.58
CA THR A 94 9.27 4.41 -8.26
C THR A 94 8.35 3.78 -7.21
N ALA A 95 8.91 2.94 -6.34
CA ALA A 95 8.19 2.32 -5.24
C ALA A 95 7.66 3.37 -4.26
N GLU A 96 6.34 3.60 -4.29
CA GLU A 96 5.65 4.47 -3.35
C GLU A 96 4.69 3.66 -2.48
N SER A 97 4.58 3.98 -1.18
CA SER A 97 3.57 3.40 -0.28
C SER A 97 2.14 3.58 -0.78
N ARG A 98 1.91 4.54 -1.68
CA ARG A 98 0.62 4.80 -2.33
C ARG A 98 0.18 3.65 -3.24
N LEU A 99 1.08 2.80 -3.74
CA LEU A 99 0.72 1.62 -4.53
C LEU A 99 -0.08 0.62 -3.71
N LEU A 100 0.30 0.40 -2.44
CA LEU A 100 -0.42 -0.46 -1.50
C LEU A 100 -1.82 0.07 -1.17
N CYS A 101 -2.06 1.39 -1.31
CA CYS A 101 -3.39 1.97 -1.16
C CYS A 101 -4.36 1.53 -2.26
N VAL A 102 -3.89 1.05 -3.42
CA VAL A 102 -4.78 0.57 -4.51
C VAL A 102 -5.60 -0.64 -4.06
N PRO A 103 -5.00 -1.78 -3.67
CA PRO A 103 -5.76 -2.94 -3.21
C PRO A 103 -6.54 -2.63 -1.92
N LEU A 104 -6.01 -1.78 -1.04
CA LEU A 104 -6.73 -1.34 0.16
C LEU A 104 -8.05 -0.64 -0.19
N LEU A 105 -8.02 0.35 -1.09
CA LEU A 105 -9.23 1.07 -1.50
C LEU A 105 -10.19 0.19 -2.32
N GLN A 106 -9.68 -0.83 -3.02
CA GLN A 106 -10.53 -1.82 -3.69
C GLN A 106 -11.28 -2.69 -2.67
N ALA A 107 -10.60 -3.14 -1.61
CA ALA A 107 -11.20 -3.87 -0.50
C ALA A 107 -12.24 -3.01 0.24
N GLU A 108 -11.87 -1.81 0.68
CA GLU A 108 -12.75 -0.87 1.38
C GLU A 108 -14.01 -0.54 0.56
N ARG A 109 -13.89 -0.33 -0.75
CA ARG A 109 -15.04 -0.08 -1.62
C ARG A 109 -15.99 -1.28 -1.69
N ALA A 110 -15.45 -2.50 -1.74
CA ALA A 110 -16.27 -3.71 -1.78
C ALA A 110 -16.94 -3.96 -0.43
N TRP A 111 -16.21 -3.77 0.68
CA TRP A 111 -16.73 -3.85 2.04
C TRP A 111 -17.83 -2.81 2.31
N ALA A 112 -17.61 -1.54 1.95
CA ALA A 112 -18.61 -0.49 2.11
C ALA A 112 -19.91 -0.81 1.35
N PHE A 113 -19.79 -1.43 0.17
CA PHE A 113 -20.98 -1.88 -0.56
C PHE A 113 -21.67 -3.06 0.14
N ALA A 114 -20.91 -4.01 0.71
CA ALA A 114 -21.50 -5.08 1.50
C ALA A 114 -22.26 -4.53 2.72
N MET A 115 -21.70 -3.55 3.43
CA MET A 115 -22.35 -2.94 4.59
C MET A 115 -23.61 -2.15 4.22
N GLN A 116 -23.60 -1.45 3.07
CA GLN A 116 -24.82 -0.83 2.52
C GLN A 116 -25.90 -1.89 2.26
N LEU A 117 -25.54 -3.00 1.60
CA LEU A 117 -26.47 -4.09 1.32
C LEU A 117 -26.96 -4.78 2.59
N ARG A 118 -26.18 -4.79 3.66
CA ARG A 118 -26.56 -5.31 4.98
C ARG A 118 -27.70 -4.50 5.58
N GLN A 119 -27.68 -3.17 5.45
CA GLN A 119 -28.79 -2.32 5.87
C GLN A 119 -30.03 -2.56 4.99
N GLU A 120 -29.86 -2.64 3.67
CA GLU A 120 -30.97 -2.90 2.72
C GLU A 120 -31.58 -4.31 2.88
N ALA A 121 -30.80 -5.29 3.38
CA ALA A 121 -31.26 -6.66 3.56
C ALA A 121 -32.29 -6.82 4.69
N ASN A 122 -32.44 -5.82 5.57
CA ASN A 122 -33.48 -5.82 6.60
C ASN A 122 -34.88 -5.70 5.98
N THR A 123 -35.02 -4.98 4.85
CA THR A 123 -36.28 -4.86 4.11
C THR A 123 -36.35 -5.84 2.94
N GLU A 124 -35.21 -6.17 2.32
CA GLU A 124 -35.12 -7.02 1.13
C GLU A 124 -34.13 -8.19 1.34
N PRO A 125 -34.57 -9.32 1.92
CA PRO A 125 -33.68 -10.42 2.32
C PRO A 125 -32.82 -10.99 1.18
N ARG A 126 -33.28 -10.91 -0.07
CA ARG A 126 -32.55 -11.36 -1.26
C ARG A 126 -31.23 -10.62 -1.47
N LYS A 127 -31.06 -9.42 -0.89
CA LYS A 127 -29.81 -8.65 -0.94
C LYS A 127 -28.65 -9.33 -0.22
N LYS A 128 -28.92 -10.26 0.71
CA LYS A 128 -27.90 -11.04 1.42
C LYS A 128 -26.96 -11.81 0.47
N PHE A 129 -27.49 -12.40 -0.61
CA PHE A 129 -26.64 -13.07 -1.60
C PHE A 129 -25.61 -12.11 -2.23
N HIS A 130 -26.04 -10.87 -2.51
CA HIS A 130 -25.14 -9.87 -3.06
C HIS A 130 -24.14 -9.36 -2.02
N LEU A 131 -24.56 -9.20 -0.76
CA LEU A 131 -23.69 -8.87 0.37
C LEU A 131 -22.53 -9.86 0.48
N ILE A 132 -22.82 -11.17 0.54
CA ILE A 132 -21.80 -12.23 0.68
C ILE A 132 -20.82 -12.18 -0.50
N SER A 133 -21.33 -12.01 -1.73
CA SER A 133 -20.48 -11.85 -2.92
C SER A 133 -19.53 -10.63 -2.82
N ARG A 134 -20.01 -9.53 -2.24
CA ARG A 134 -19.19 -8.32 -2.01
C ARG A 134 -18.14 -8.53 -0.92
N LEU A 135 -18.47 -9.22 0.17
CA LEU A 135 -17.50 -9.56 1.22
C LEU A 135 -16.42 -10.51 0.71
N LYS A 136 -16.79 -11.54 -0.07
CA LYS A 136 -15.83 -12.43 -0.76
C LYS A 136 -14.84 -11.63 -1.61
N LYS A 137 -15.35 -10.64 -2.35
CA LYS A 137 -14.51 -9.74 -3.15
C LYS A 137 -13.62 -8.82 -2.31
N ALA A 138 -14.13 -8.31 -1.19
CA ALA A 138 -13.34 -7.49 -0.27
C ALA A 138 -12.18 -8.30 0.32
N TYR A 139 -12.47 -9.51 0.80
CA TYR A 139 -11.47 -10.44 1.32
C TYR A 139 -10.41 -10.79 0.28
N ALA A 140 -10.79 -11.12 -0.96
CA ALA A 140 -9.83 -11.39 -2.03
C ALA A 140 -8.87 -10.22 -2.31
N HIS A 141 -9.36 -8.97 -2.24
CA HIS A 141 -8.51 -7.79 -2.37
C HIS A 141 -7.58 -7.58 -1.17
N ALA A 142 -8.05 -7.90 0.04
CA ALA A 142 -7.21 -7.86 1.24
C ALA A 142 -6.12 -8.94 1.23
N GLN A 143 -6.43 -10.15 0.74
CA GLN A 143 -5.44 -11.20 0.51
C GLN A 143 -4.40 -10.78 -0.53
N THR A 144 -4.83 -10.10 -1.61
CA THR A 144 -3.89 -9.55 -2.59
C THR A 144 -2.96 -8.53 -1.95
N LEU A 145 -3.47 -7.68 -1.05
CA LEU A 145 -2.65 -6.72 -0.30
C LEU A 145 -1.63 -7.42 0.60
N LEU A 146 -2.06 -8.45 1.34
CA LEU A 146 -1.18 -9.24 2.20
C LEU A 146 -0.06 -9.91 1.40
N GLN A 147 -0.42 -10.58 0.30
CA GLN A 147 0.56 -11.22 -0.60
C GLN A 147 1.57 -10.20 -1.14
N LEU A 148 1.13 -9.01 -1.52
CA LEU A 148 2.04 -7.95 -1.97
C LEU A 148 2.96 -7.44 -0.86
N ALA A 149 2.45 -7.34 0.38
CA ALA A 149 3.24 -6.94 1.53
C ALA A 149 4.31 -7.97 1.89
N GLU A 150 3.98 -9.26 1.86
CA GLU A 150 4.90 -10.37 2.18
C GLU A 150 5.92 -10.64 1.05
N GLN A 151 5.46 -10.70 -0.20
CA GLN A 151 6.30 -11.09 -1.34
C GLN A 151 7.25 -9.98 -1.82
N SER A 152 6.95 -8.72 -1.51
CA SER A 152 7.81 -7.62 -1.95
C SER A 152 9.13 -7.55 -1.20
N GLY A 153 9.18 -7.98 0.07
CA GLY A 153 10.39 -7.87 0.91
C GLY A 153 10.83 -6.42 1.21
N VAL A 154 10.13 -5.41 0.68
CA VAL A 154 10.41 -3.97 0.87
C VAL A 154 9.46 -3.35 1.91
N CYS A 155 8.41 -4.06 2.31
CA CYS A 155 7.42 -3.54 3.26
C CYS A 155 7.90 -3.70 4.72
N ASP A 156 7.65 -2.67 5.53
CA ASP A 156 7.92 -2.69 6.96
C ASP A 156 7.13 -3.80 7.68
N ALA A 157 7.71 -4.39 8.73
CA ALA A 157 7.10 -5.47 9.51
C ALA A 157 5.74 -5.07 10.08
N ARG A 158 5.59 -3.80 10.51
CA ARG A 158 4.30 -3.25 10.96
C ARG A 158 3.25 -3.31 9.85
N THR A 159 3.60 -2.96 8.62
CA THR A 159 2.68 -2.95 7.49
C THR A 159 2.22 -4.35 7.13
N GLN A 160 3.12 -5.34 7.21
CA GLN A 160 2.79 -6.75 6.99
C GLN A 160 1.80 -7.27 8.04
N LEU A 161 2.03 -6.94 9.31
CA LEU A 161 1.11 -7.32 10.40
C LEU A 161 -0.26 -6.64 10.28
N GLU A 162 -0.30 -5.33 9.97
CA GLU A 162 -1.55 -4.62 9.75
C GLU A 162 -2.33 -5.18 8.54
N ALA A 163 -1.62 -5.55 7.47
CA ALA A 163 -2.22 -6.21 6.31
C ALA A 163 -2.82 -7.57 6.68
N GLY A 164 -2.10 -8.37 7.46
CA GLY A 164 -2.56 -9.68 7.95
C GLY A 164 -3.79 -9.55 8.83
N ALA A 165 -3.76 -8.61 9.78
CA ALA A 165 -4.89 -8.30 10.64
C ALA A 165 -6.12 -7.85 9.85
N TYR A 166 -5.94 -6.99 8.84
CA TYR A 166 -7.02 -6.53 7.97
C TYR A 166 -7.65 -7.66 7.15
N ALA A 167 -6.82 -8.53 6.57
CA ALA A 167 -7.30 -9.70 5.84
C ALA A 167 -8.06 -10.68 6.75
N ALA A 168 -7.52 -10.98 7.93
CA ALA A 168 -8.17 -11.84 8.92
C ALA A 168 -9.52 -11.26 9.40
N TRP A 169 -9.57 -9.94 9.65
CA TRP A 169 -10.82 -9.27 10.02
C TRP A 169 -11.90 -9.37 8.93
N LEU A 170 -11.55 -9.13 7.66
CA LEU A 170 -12.50 -9.29 6.55
C LEU A 170 -12.90 -10.76 6.33
N GLY A 171 -11.98 -11.69 6.56
CA GLY A 171 -12.26 -13.13 6.53
C GLY A 171 -13.27 -13.51 7.61
N GLY A 172 -13.07 -13.04 8.84
CA GLY A 172 -14.02 -13.23 9.94
C GLY A 172 -15.38 -12.60 9.65
N ALA A 173 -15.40 -11.38 9.11
CA ALA A 173 -16.65 -10.72 8.72
C ALA A 173 -17.41 -11.48 7.62
N LEU A 174 -16.71 -12.13 6.70
CA LEU A 174 -17.32 -12.97 5.68
C LEU A 174 -17.90 -14.28 6.25
N LEU A 175 -17.19 -14.93 7.17
CA LEU A 175 -17.60 -16.20 7.76
C LEU A 175 -18.76 -16.05 8.77
N LEU A 176 -18.90 -14.86 9.36
CA LEU A 176 -19.96 -14.54 10.31
C LEU A 176 -21.32 -14.30 9.62
N GLU A 177 -21.32 -13.88 8.36
CA GLU A 177 -22.53 -13.53 7.58
C GLU A 177 -23.17 -14.73 6.88
#